data_AF-A0A9E5EBW5-F1
#
_entry.id   AF-A0A9E5EBW5-F1
#
_cell.length_a   1.000
_cell.length_b   1.000
_cell.length_c   1.000
_cell.angle_alpha   90.00
_cell.angle_beta   90.00
_cell.angle_gamma   90.00
#
_symmetry.space_group_name_H-M   'P 1'
#
loop_
_entity.id
_entity.type
_entity.pdbx_description
1 polymer ?
#
loop_
_entity_poly.entity_id
_entity_poly.type
_entity_poly.pdbx_seq_one_letter_code
_entity_poly.pdbx_strand_id
1 'polypeptide(L)'
;MGKSRQTKSKGVPPDLQEPVDSFLAYLALERGLAKLTTEAYEDDLMRFSKHCASVGRTRWVDVNLADIESWVKVLNRKGHASASLARRISAVRTFAA
;
A
#
# COMPACT_ATOMS: atom_id res chain seq x y z
N MET A 1 14.96 -6.52 -13.37
CA MET A 1 14.06 -6.23 -12.22
C MET A 1 13.16 -4.99 -12.40
N GLY A 2 12.98 -4.41 -13.60
CA GLY A 2 12.37 -3.06 -13.74
C GLY A 2 10.92 -2.95 -14.23
N LYS A 3 10.29 -4.03 -14.72
CA LYS A 3 8.97 -3.92 -15.38
C LYS A 3 7.77 -4.05 -14.43
N SER A 4 7.89 -4.83 -13.35
CA SER A 4 6.77 -5.13 -12.43
C SER A 4 6.43 -3.97 -11.48
N ARG A 5 7.37 -3.11 -11.14
CA ARG A 5 7.12 -1.95 -10.26
C ARG A 5 6.40 -0.81 -11.01
N GLN A 6 6.79 -0.56 -12.25
CA GLN A 6 6.18 0.43 -13.14
C GLN A 6 4.68 0.17 -13.38
N THR A 7 4.27 -1.10 -13.49
CA THR A 7 2.84 -1.45 -13.65
C THR A 7 2.03 -1.26 -12.36
N LYS A 8 2.64 -1.51 -11.20
CA LYS A 8 2.00 -1.32 -9.89
C LYS A 8 1.81 0.17 -9.55
N SER A 9 2.71 1.05 -10.00
CA SER A 9 2.69 2.48 -9.71
C SER A 9 1.79 3.33 -10.61
N LYS A 10 1.35 2.80 -11.77
CA LYS A 10 0.47 3.55 -12.69
C LYS A 10 -0.76 4.14 -11.98
N GLY A 11 -0.91 5.46 -12.02
CA GLY A 11 -2.03 6.19 -11.41
C GLY A 11 -1.83 6.56 -9.92
N VAL A 12 -0.62 6.36 -9.37
CA VAL A 12 -0.27 6.77 -8.01
C VAL A 12 0.58 8.04 -8.07
N PRO A 13 0.21 9.11 -7.34
CA PRO A 13 1.02 10.31 -7.17
C PRO A 13 2.42 9.99 -6.61
N PRO A 14 3.48 10.67 -7.08
CA PRO A 14 4.86 10.45 -6.59
C PRO A 14 4.98 10.55 -5.07
N ASP A 15 4.35 11.55 -4.45
CA ASP A 15 4.39 11.76 -3.00
C ASP A 15 3.67 10.66 -2.19
N LEU A 16 2.85 9.81 -2.84
CA LEU A 16 2.36 8.57 -2.24
C LEU A 16 3.31 7.39 -2.49
N GLN A 17 3.97 7.36 -3.65
CA GLN A 17 4.86 6.27 -4.08
C GLN A 17 6.20 6.27 -3.34
N GLU A 18 6.88 7.40 -3.24
CA GLU A 18 8.26 7.48 -2.75
C GLU A 18 8.42 7.02 -1.29
N PRO A 19 7.50 7.35 -0.37
CA PRO A 19 7.58 6.83 1.00
C PRO A 19 7.37 5.31 1.07
N VAL A 20 6.50 4.76 0.20
CA VAL A 20 6.32 3.30 0.09
C VAL A 20 7.61 2.64 -0.40
N ASP A 21 8.26 3.20 -1.42
CA ASP A 21 9.52 2.67 -1.92
C ASP A 21 10.64 2.70 -0.87
N SER A 22 10.71 3.80 -0.11
CA SER A 22 11.67 3.96 1.00
C SER A 22 11.43 2.92 2.10
N PHE A 23 10.17 2.72 2.49
CA PHE A 23 9.80 1.72 3.47
C PHE A 23 10.12 0.29 3.01
N LEU A 24 9.86 -0.04 1.75
CA LEU A 24 10.19 -1.36 1.19
C LEU A 24 11.70 -1.60 1.14
N ALA A 25 12.48 -0.58 0.83
CA ALA A 25 13.94 -0.65 0.88
C ALA A 25 14.43 -0.91 2.31
N TYR A 26 13.88 -0.20 3.29
CA TYR A 26 14.15 -0.44 4.72
C TYR A 26 13.81 -1.87 5.16
N LEU A 27 12.64 -2.39 4.78
CA LEU A 27 12.24 -3.76 5.12
C LEU A 27 13.20 -4.82 4.53
N ALA A 28 13.70 -4.58 3.31
CA ALA A 28 14.60 -5.51 2.64
C ALA A 28 16.03 -5.45 3.20
N LEU A 29 16.58 -4.24 3.37
CA LEU A 29 17.98 -4.04 3.71
C LEU A 29 18.23 -4.10 5.22
N GLU A 30 17.45 -3.35 6.00
CA GLU A 30 17.69 -3.20 7.43
C GLU A 30 17.01 -4.30 8.25
N ARG A 31 15.84 -4.76 7.80
CA ARG A 31 15.07 -5.82 8.50
C ARG A 31 15.29 -7.22 7.94
N GLY A 32 16.00 -7.34 6.80
CA GLY A 32 16.30 -8.62 6.16
C GLY A 32 15.07 -9.45 5.80
N LEU A 33 13.91 -8.82 5.56
CA LEU A 33 12.69 -9.56 5.25
C LEU A 33 12.79 -10.28 3.90
N ALA A 34 12.21 -11.48 3.85
CA ALA A 34 12.17 -12.29 2.65
C ALA A 34 11.50 -11.52 1.49
N LYS A 35 12.01 -11.76 0.27
CA LYS A 35 11.51 -11.12 -0.96
C LYS A 35 9.98 -11.20 -1.11
N LEU A 36 9.41 -12.38 -0.87
CA LEU A 36 7.96 -12.61 -0.93
C LEU A 36 7.19 -11.73 0.06
N THR A 37 7.73 -11.51 1.25
CA THR A 37 7.14 -10.64 2.27
C THR A 37 7.17 -9.19 1.80
N THR A 38 8.32 -8.71 1.30
CA THR A 38 8.45 -7.34 0.77
C THR A 38 7.56 -7.10 -0.45
N GLU A 39 7.41 -8.07 -1.35
CA GLU A 39 6.49 -8.00 -2.50
C GLU A 39 5.02 -7.95 -2.06
N ALA A 40 4.67 -8.65 -0.98
CA ALA A 40 3.34 -8.63 -0.40
C ALA A 40 3.02 -7.26 0.24
N TYR A 41 3.99 -6.62 0.90
CA TYR A 41 3.88 -5.24 1.37
C TYR A 41 3.71 -4.27 0.20
N GLU A 42 4.54 -4.40 -0.85
CA GLU A 42 4.45 -3.54 -2.04
C GLU A 42 3.05 -3.62 -2.66
N ASP A 43 2.54 -4.82 -2.91
CA ASP A 43 1.24 -5.01 -3.54
C ASP A 43 0.08 -4.41 -2.72
N ASP A 44 0.13 -4.52 -1.39
CA ASP A 44 -0.91 -3.96 -0.52
C ASP A 44 -0.83 -2.44 -0.41
N LEU A 45 0.37 -1.89 -0.18
CA LEU A 45 0.58 -0.45 -0.06
C LEU A 45 0.29 0.26 -1.39
N MET A 46 0.63 -0.35 -2.52
CA MET A 46 0.30 0.20 -3.84
C MET A 46 -1.19 0.21 -4.13
N ARG A 47 -1.94 -0.83 -3.69
CA ARG A 47 -3.40 -0.83 -3.79
C ARG A 47 -4.04 0.24 -2.92
N PHE A 48 -3.53 0.45 -1.71
CA PHE A 48 -4.04 1.51 -0.85
C PHE A 48 -3.71 2.90 -1.40
N SER A 49 -2.49 3.10 -1.91
CA SER A 49 -2.06 4.35 -2.56
C SER A 49 -2.94 4.70 -3.77
N LYS A 50 -3.31 3.70 -4.59
CA LYS A 50 -4.29 3.88 -5.68
C LYS A 50 -5.68 4.26 -5.17
N HIS A 51 -6.12 3.68 -4.06
CA HIS A 51 -7.39 4.06 -3.44
C HIS A 51 -7.36 5.51 -2.97
N CYS A 52 -6.30 5.91 -2.26
CA CYS A 52 -6.07 7.27 -1.80
C CYS A 52 -6.08 8.27 -2.97
N ALA A 53 -5.35 7.96 -4.05
CA ALA A 53 -5.36 8.76 -5.28
C ALA A 53 -6.77 8.88 -5.88
N SER A 54 -7.55 7.78 -5.90
CA SER A 54 -8.91 7.78 -6.44
C SER A 54 -9.91 8.63 -5.64
N VAL A 55 -9.62 8.92 -4.37
CA VAL A 55 -10.41 9.81 -3.51
C VAL A 55 -9.77 11.20 -3.34
N GLY A 56 -8.78 11.53 -4.19
CA GLY A 56 -8.18 12.87 -4.26
C GLY A 56 -7.00 13.12 -3.31
N ARG A 57 -6.47 12.09 -2.64
CA ARG A 57 -5.25 12.23 -1.84
C ARG A 57 -4.03 12.12 -2.74
N THR A 58 -3.12 13.09 -2.62
CA THR A 58 -1.85 13.09 -3.35
C THR A 58 -0.64 12.95 -2.45
N ARG A 59 -0.78 13.14 -1.14
CA ARG A 59 0.31 13.04 -0.16
C ARG A 59 -0.16 12.28 1.07
N TRP A 60 0.77 11.59 1.75
CA TRP A 60 0.45 10.81 2.95
C TRP A 60 -0.05 11.65 4.12
N VAL A 61 0.37 12.91 4.21
CA VAL A 61 -0.10 13.86 5.24
C VAL A 61 -1.60 14.17 5.13
N ASP A 62 -2.19 13.97 3.95
CA ASP A 62 -3.61 14.21 3.69
C ASP A 62 -4.45 12.94 3.92
N VAL A 63 -3.81 11.77 4.12
CA VAL A 63 -4.46 10.48 4.34
C VAL A 63 -4.92 10.37 5.79
N ASN A 64 -6.17 9.99 5.99
CA ASN A 64 -6.76 9.86 7.32
C ASN A 64 -7.56 8.55 7.49
N LEU A 65 -8.10 8.34 8.69
CA LEU A 65 -8.86 7.14 9.04
C LEU A 65 -10.05 6.88 8.11
N ALA A 66 -10.72 7.94 7.63
CA ALA A 66 -11.87 7.79 6.73
C ALA A 66 -11.46 7.20 5.36
N ASP A 67 -10.23 7.47 4.91
CA ASP A 67 -9.70 6.87 3.67
C ASP A 67 -9.44 5.36 3.86
N ILE A 68 -8.99 4.94 5.05
CA ILE A 68 -8.84 3.51 5.41
C ILE A 68 -10.20 2.83 5.46
N GLU A 69 -11.19 3.42 6.13
CA GLU A 69 -12.55 2.88 6.23
C GLU A 69 -13.22 2.76 4.86
N SER A 70 -13.05 3.78 4.01
CA SER A 70 -13.52 3.77 2.63
C SER A 70 -12.91 2.61 1.84
N TRP A 71 -11.60 2.38 2.00
CA TRP A 71 -10.91 1.27 1.35
C TRP A 71 -11.45 -0.09 1.82
N VAL A 72 -11.62 -0.27 3.12
CA VAL A 72 -12.20 -1.49 3.70
C VAL A 72 -13.60 -1.76 3.13
N LYS A 73 -14.44 -0.73 3.03
CA LYS A 73 -15.77 -0.85 2.41
C LYS A 73 -15.68 -1.27 0.94
N VAL A 74 -14.73 -0.72 0.17
CA VAL A 74 -14.48 -1.12 -1.23
C VAL A 74 -14.05 -2.59 -1.31
N LEU A 75 -13.14 -3.03 -0.44
CA LEU A 75 -12.64 -4.40 -0.45
C LEU A 75 -13.73 -5.42 -0.07
N ASN A 76 -14.57 -5.09 0.90
CA ASN A 76 -15.72 -5.93 1.28
C ASN A 76 -16.72 -6.06 0.13
N ARG A 77 -17.06 -4.95 -0.56
CA ARG A 77 -17.94 -4.99 -1.74
C ARG A 77 -17.39 -5.84 -2.88
N LYS A 78 -16.07 -5.99 -2.98
CA LYS A 78 -15.39 -6.84 -3.97
C LYS A 78 -15.29 -8.31 -3.56
N GLY A 79 -15.83 -8.70 -2.40
CA GLY A 79 -15.85 -10.09 -1.95
C GLY A 79 -14.47 -10.64 -1.55
N HIS A 80 -13.54 -9.78 -1.13
CA HIS A 80 -12.24 -10.26 -0.64
C HIS A 80 -12.40 -11.07 0.66
N ALA A 81 -11.66 -12.18 0.76
CA ALA A 81 -11.62 -12.97 1.98
C ALA A 81 -11.08 -12.17 3.17
N SER A 82 -11.61 -12.43 4.37
CA SER A 82 -11.24 -11.73 5.62
C SER A 82 -9.73 -11.73 5.90
N ALA A 83 -9.05 -12.85 5.62
CA ALA A 83 -7.60 -12.95 5.77
C ALA A 83 -6.83 -11.99 4.84
N SER A 84 -7.31 -11.79 3.61
CA SER A 84 -6.70 -10.84 2.68
C SER A 84 -6.90 -9.40 3.13
N LEU A 85 -8.07 -9.08 3.69
CA LEU A 85 -8.37 -7.77 4.26
C LEU A 85 -7.47 -7.48 5.47
N ALA A 86 -7.38 -8.41 6.41
CA ALA A 86 -6.53 -8.28 7.60
C ALA A 86 -5.05 -8.07 7.23
N ARG A 87 -4.53 -8.83 6.27
CA ARG A 87 -3.15 -8.67 5.77
C ARG A 87 -2.91 -7.27 5.19
N ARG A 88 -3.83 -6.77 4.37
CA ARG A 88 -3.77 -5.43 3.77
C ARG A 88 -3.79 -4.31 4.80
N ILE A 89 -4.69 -4.40 5.78
CA ILE A 89 -4.78 -3.41 6.87
C ILE A 89 -3.50 -3.44 7.71
N SER A 90 -2.98 -4.64 8.01
CA SER A 90 -1.72 -4.80 8.72
C SER A 90 -0.56 -4.11 8.00
N ALA A 91 -0.47 -4.27 6.67
CA ALA A 91 0.57 -3.60 5.88
C ALA A 91 0.50 -2.06 6.01
N VAL A 92 -0.70 -1.47 5.91
CA VAL A 92 -0.90 -0.02 6.08
C VAL A 92 -0.54 0.43 7.50
N ARG A 93 -0.93 -0.34 8.53
CA ARG A 93 -0.60 -0.02 9.92
C ARG A 93 0.90 -0.03 10.18
N THR A 94 1.62 -1.05 9.70
CA THR A 94 3.07 -1.13 9.87
C THR A 94 3.79 0.00 9.14
N PHE A 95 3.28 0.41 7.98
CA PHE A 95 3.84 1.52 7.21
C PHE A 95 3.64 2.88 7.90
N ALA A 96 2.51 3.07 8.59
CA ALA A 96 2.15 4.32 9.27
C ALA A 96 2.66 4.42 10.73
N ALA A 97 3.39 3.41 11.21
CA ALA A 97 3.96 3.35 12.55
C ALA A 97 5.32 4.04 12.61
#